data_AF-A0A349NEH9-F1
#
_entry.id   AF-A0A349NEH9-F1
#
_cell.length_a   1.000
_cell.length_b   1.000
_cell.length_c   1.000
_cell.angle_alpha   90.00
_cell.angle_beta   90.00
_cell.angle_gamma   90.00
#
_symmetry.space_group_name_H-M   'P 1'
#
loop_
_entity.id
_entity.type
_entity.pdbx_description
1 polymer ?
#
loop_
_entity_poly.entity_id
_entity_poly.type
_entity_poly.pdbx_seq_one_letter_code
_entity_poly.pdbx_strand_id
1 'polypeptide(L)'
;MDKKKYLEFWAKSYKEDLTKNIMPFWMRHGWDKTYGGVYTCVNRDGSLMDSTKSVWFQGRFAFICSFAYNNIEPIPELLQAAKSTLDFIEKYCFDKDGHMYFSITAVGCHFRKTRYGLSVTFPALALPVSALALNLP
;
A
#
# COMPACT_ATOMS: atom_id res chain seq x y z
N MET A 1 -23.53 28.21 12.96
CA MET A 1 -22.61 27.05 13.08
C MET A 1 -21.20 27.58 13.24
N ASP A 2 -20.51 27.24 14.32
CA ASP A 2 -19.10 27.61 14.51
C ASP A 2 -18.24 26.78 13.54
N LYS A 3 -17.70 27.43 12.50
CA LYS A 3 -16.91 26.77 11.45
C LYS A 3 -15.66 26.10 12.04
N LYS A 4 -15.05 26.68 13.06
CA LYS A 4 -13.84 26.14 13.68
C LYS A 4 -14.14 24.82 14.39
N LYS A 5 -15.18 24.80 15.23
CA LYS A 5 -15.64 23.57 15.90
C LYS A 5 -16.07 22.48 14.90
N TYR A 6 -16.72 22.85 13.81
CA TYR A 6 -17.10 21.90 12.76
C TYR A 6 -15.86 21.25 12.11
N LEU A 7 -14.87 22.04 11.72
CA LEU A 7 -13.64 21.53 11.10
C LEU A 7 -12.82 20.68 12.07
N GLU A 8 -12.69 21.09 13.34
CA GLU A 8 -12.01 20.32 14.38
C GLU A 8 -12.67 18.95 14.62
N PHE A 9 -14.02 18.93 14.66
CA PHE A 9 -14.78 17.70 14.81
C PHE A 9 -14.52 16.72 13.66
N TRP A 10 -14.62 17.18 12.40
CA TRP A 10 -14.43 16.31 11.24
C TRP A 10 -12.97 15.88 11.08
N ALA A 11 -12.00 16.77 11.32
CA ALA A 11 -10.58 16.41 11.29
C ALA A 11 -10.27 15.28 12.29
N LYS A 12 -10.83 15.35 13.49
CA LYS A 12 -10.71 14.28 14.49
C LYS A 12 -11.39 13.00 14.01
N SER A 13 -12.63 13.07 13.53
CA SER A 13 -13.38 11.90 13.06
C SER A 13 -12.60 11.14 11.97
N TYR A 14 -12.11 11.84 10.95
CA TYR A 14 -11.37 11.19 9.85
C TYR A 14 -10.04 10.59 10.31
N LYS A 15 -9.33 11.28 11.23
CA LYS A 15 -8.08 10.73 11.80
C LYS A 15 -8.36 9.46 12.59
N GLU A 16 -9.44 9.42 13.38
CA GLU A 16 -9.83 8.24 14.14
C GLU A 16 -10.25 7.08 13.23
N ASP A 17 -11.04 7.33 12.20
CA ASP A 17 -11.41 6.30 11.22
C ASP A 17 -10.17 5.71 10.52
N LEU A 18 -9.24 6.57 10.09
CA LEU A 18 -8.02 6.13 9.43
C LEU A 18 -7.15 5.26 10.36
N THR A 19 -6.91 5.72 11.59
CA THR A 19 -5.97 5.09 12.52
C THR A 19 -6.54 3.90 13.29
N LYS A 20 -7.84 3.90 13.59
CA LYS A 20 -8.48 2.88 14.43
C LYS A 20 -9.31 1.87 13.66
N ASN A 21 -9.61 2.12 12.38
CA ASN A 21 -10.43 1.24 11.55
C ASN A 21 -9.73 0.86 10.24
N ILE A 22 -9.50 1.82 9.34
CA ILE A 22 -9.05 1.54 7.97
C ILE A 22 -7.64 0.95 7.94
N MET A 23 -6.65 1.60 8.57
CA MET A 23 -5.28 1.10 8.57
C MET A 23 -5.14 -0.26 9.28
N PRO A 24 -5.72 -0.46 10.49
CA PRO A 24 -5.71 -1.77 11.13
C PRO A 24 -6.31 -2.89 10.28
N PHE A 25 -7.39 -2.61 9.52
CA PHE A 25 -7.99 -3.59 8.62
C PHE A 25 -7.00 -4.05 7.54
N TRP A 26 -6.39 -3.11 6.81
CA TRP A 26 -5.44 -3.43 5.74
C TRP A 26 -4.15 -4.07 6.26
N MET A 27 -3.66 -3.64 7.42
CA MET A 27 -2.49 -4.23 8.06
C MET A 27 -2.74 -5.66 8.54
N ARG A 28 -3.98 -6.01 8.90
CA ARG A 28 -4.36 -7.35 9.35
C ARG A 28 -4.72 -8.30 8.21
N HIS A 29 -5.48 -7.82 7.23
CA HIS A 29 -6.12 -8.67 6.22
C HIS A 29 -5.53 -8.49 4.82
N GLY A 30 -4.97 -7.32 4.53
CA GLY A 30 -4.38 -7.01 3.24
C GLY A 30 -2.89 -7.38 3.17
N TRP A 31 -2.11 -7.01 4.17
CA TRP A 31 -0.66 -7.19 4.12
C TRP A 31 -0.27 -8.68 4.06
N ASP A 32 0.39 -9.08 2.96
CA ASP A 32 0.91 -10.42 2.79
C ASP A 32 2.29 -10.56 3.43
N LYS A 33 2.30 -11.11 4.64
CA LYS A 33 3.54 -11.41 5.38
C LYS A 33 4.29 -12.63 4.85
N THR A 34 3.67 -13.44 3.99
CA THR A 34 4.27 -14.69 3.49
C THR A 34 5.10 -14.44 2.24
N TYR A 35 4.52 -13.79 1.22
CA TYR A 35 5.20 -13.55 -0.06
C TYR A 35 5.53 -12.08 -0.31
N GLY A 36 5.12 -11.17 0.57
CA GLY A 36 5.27 -9.73 0.41
C GLY A 36 4.15 -9.09 -0.42
N GLY A 37 4.04 -7.77 -0.31
CA GLY A 37 2.97 -7.01 -0.94
C GLY A 37 1.64 -7.03 -0.18
N VAL A 38 0.56 -6.72 -0.88
CA VAL A 38 -0.79 -6.56 -0.32
C VAL A 38 -1.83 -7.27 -1.18
N TYR A 39 -2.74 -7.99 -0.53
CA TYR A 39 -3.98 -8.48 -1.09
C TYR A 39 -5.07 -7.40 -1.04
N THR A 40 -5.78 -7.22 -2.15
CA THR A 40 -6.89 -6.27 -2.22
C THR A 40 -8.25 -6.93 -2.39
N CYS A 41 -8.28 -8.19 -2.82
CA CYS A 41 -9.50 -8.95 -3.02
C CYS A 41 -9.85 -9.70 -1.74
N VAL A 42 -10.32 -8.95 -0.74
CA VAL A 42 -10.78 -9.46 0.55
C VAL A 42 -12.27 -9.17 0.74
N ASN A 43 -12.97 -10.07 1.42
CA ASN A 43 -14.35 -9.90 1.84
C ASN A 43 -14.49 -8.80 2.90
N ARG A 44 -15.74 -8.43 3.21
CA ARG A 44 -16.05 -7.45 4.26
C ARG A 44 -15.53 -7.85 5.65
N ASP A 45 -15.45 -9.15 5.93
CA ASP A 45 -14.88 -9.69 7.17
C ASP A 45 -13.35 -9.83 7.13
N GLY A 46 -12.72 -9.46 6.01
CA GLY A 46 -11.28 -9.57 5.79
C GLY A 46 -10.81 -10.95 5.35
N SER A 47 -11.71 -11.91 5.07
CA SER A 47 -11.32 -13.20 4.48
C SER A 47 -10.85 -13.02 3.03
N LEU A 48 -9.77 -13.72 2.64
CA LEU A 48 -9.18 -13.60 1.31
C LEU A 48 -10.08 -14.28 0.26
N MET A 49 -10.48 -13.53 -0.77
CA MET A 49 -11.28 -14.05 -1.89
C MET A 49 -10.42 -14.46 -3.07
N ASP A 50 -9.42 -13.63 -3.39
CA ASP A 50 -8.49 -13.86 -4.49
C ASP A 50 -7.09 -13.39 -4.07
N SER A 51 -6.10 -14.24 -4.34
CA SER A 51 -4.70 -14.02 -3.99
C SER A 51 -3.90 -13.29 -5.08
N THR A 52 -4.54 -12.92 -6.19
CA THR A 52 -3.91 -12.08 -7.20
C THR A 52 -3.63 -10.67 -6.66
N LYS A 53 -2.49 -10.12 -7.05
CA LYS A 53 -1.96 -8.84 -6.61
C LYS A 53 -1.91 -7.87 -7.77
N SER A 54 -2.77 -6.87 -7.72
CA SER A 54 -2.71 -5.74 -8.65
C SER A 54 -1.51 -4.86 -8.31
N VAL A 55 -0.63 -4.66 -9.30
CA VAL A 55 0.63 -3.92 -9.15
C VAL A 55 0.38 -2.48 -8.75
N TRP A 56 -0.70 -1.88 -9.26
CA TRP A 56 -1.10 -0.52 -8.90
C TRP A 56 -1.38 -0.39 -7.40
N PHE A 57 -2.11 -1.34 -6.83
CA PHE A 57 -2.43 -1.30 -5.41
C PHE A 57 -1.21 -1.53 -4.52
N GLN A 58 -0.19 -2.26 -4.99
CA GLN A 58 1.08 -2.41 -4.28
C GLN A 58 1.73 -1.04 -4.04
N GLY A 59 1.91 -0.25 -5.10
CA GLY A 59 2.54 1.07 -4.99
C GLY A 59 1.76 2.01 -4.07
N ARG A 60 0.42 1.99 -4.16
CA ARG A 60 -0.45 2.80 -3.28
C ARG A 60 -0.34 2.39 -1.81
N PHE A 61 -0.30 1.09 -1.54
CA PHE A 61 -0.19 0.60 -0.16
C PHE A 61 1.16 0.97 0.45
N ALA A 62 2.26 0.77 -0.28
CA ALA A 62 3.59 1.19 0.16
C ALA A 62 3.65 2.71 0.46
N PHE A 63 3.08 3.53 -0.43
CA PHE A 63 2.98 4.97 -0.22
C PHE A 63 2.18 5.32 1.04
N ILE A 64 0.97 4.78 1.21
CA ILE A 64 0.09 5.10 2.36
C ILE A 64 0.74 4.68 3.68
N CYS A 65 1.35 3.49 3.74
CA CYS A 65 2.07 3.02 4.92
C CYS A 65 3.24 3.96 5.28
N SER A 66 4.03 4.39 4.29
CA SER A 66 5.16 5.30 4.50
C SER A 66 4.70 6.70 4.89
N PHE A 67 3.64 7.20 4.25
CA PHE A 67 3.06 8.50 4.57
C PHE A 67 2.48 8.53 5.98
N ALA A 68 1.75 7.49 6.38
CA ALA A 68 1.18 7.35 7.72
C ALA A 68 2.28 7.30 8.79
N TYR A 69 3.37 6.56 8.54
CA TYR A 69 4.54 6.53 9.42
C TYR A 69 5.14 7.92 9.63
N ASN A 70 5.35 8.67 8.54
CA ASN A 70 6.02 9.98 8.60
C ASN A 70 5.13 11.11 9.13
N ASN A 71 3.81 11.09 8.86
CA ASN A 71 2.94 12.26 9.06
C ASN A 71 1.83 12.05 10.10
N ILE A 72 1.55 10.81 10.51
CA ILE A 72 0.45 10.51 11.44
C ILE A 72 1.03 10.00 12.76
N GLU A 73 1.70 8.85 12.70
CA GLU A 73 2.31 8.19 13.86
C GLU A 73 3.39 7.21 13.40
N PRO A 74 4.60 7.22 14.00
CA PRO A 74 5.72 6.40 13.56
C PRO A 74 5.61 4.95 14.05
N ILE A 75 4.60 4.22 13.56
CA ILE A 75 4.32 2.83 13.89
C ILE A 75 5.27 1.90 13.09
N PRO A 76 6.18 1.15 13.72
CA PRO A 76 7.18 0.34 13.01
C PRO A 76 6.59 -0.69 12.04
N GLU A 77 5.42 -1.27 12.34
CA GLU A 77 4.76 -2.23 11.45
C GLU A 77 4.39 -1.61 10.09
N LEU A 78 4.03 -0.32 10.04
CA LEU A 78 3.72 0.36 8.79
C LEU A 78 4.96 0.44 7.89
N LEU A 79 6.11 0.73 8.48
CA LEU A 79 7.37 0.79 7.75
C LEU A 79 7.78 -0.59 7.22
N GLN A 80 7.58 -1.63 8.02
CA GLN A 80 7.83 -3.02 7.59
C GLN A 80 6.92 -3.43 6.44
N ALA A 81 5.62 -3.09 6.49
CA ALA A 81 4.68 -3.36 5.42
C ALA A 81 5.02 -2.60 4.14
N ALA A 82 5.40 -1.32 4.26
CA ALA A 82 5.87 -0.53 3.13
C ALA A 82 7.09 -1.18 2.46
N LYS A 83 8.12 -1.50 3.25
CA LYS A 83 9.33 -2.15 2.76
C LYS A 83 9.04 -3.50 2.09
N SER A 84 8.27 -4.36 2.75
CA SER A 84 7.83 -5.65 2.23
C SER A 84 7.11 -5.53 0.88
N THR A 85 6.35 -4.45 0.70
CA THR A 85 5.62 -4.18 -0.55
C THR A 85 6.54 -3.64 -1.65
N LEU A 86 7.51 -2.79 -1.32
CA LEU A 86 8.51 -2.29 -2.27
C LEU A 86 9.42 -3.42 -2.76
N ASP A 87 9.93 -4.24 -1.84
CA ASP A 87 10.75 -5.41 -2.17
C ASP A 87 9.99 -6.35 -3.13
N PHE A 88 8.67 -6.54 -2.90
CA PHE A 88 7.81 -7.33 -3.79
C PHE A 88 7.65 -6.68 -5.17
N ILE A 89 7.50 -5.36 -5.24
CA ILE A 89 7.41 -4.61 -6.49
C ILE A 89 8.70 -4.75 -7.29
N GLU A 90 9.85 -4.48 -6.68
CA GLU A 90 11.16 -4.55 -7.35
C GLU A 90 11.44 -5.96 -7.88
N LYS A 91 11.08 -6.98 -7.09
CA LYS A 91 11.38 -8.37 -7.44
C LYS A 91 10.45 -8.96 -8.51
N TYR A 92 9.17 -8.62 -8.50
CA TYR A 92 8.17 -9.36 -9.30
C TYR A 92 7.30 -8.49 -10.22
N CYS A 93 7.26 -7.17 -10.02
CA CYS A 93 6.34 -6.32 -10.78
C CYS A 93 6.93 -5.78 -12.08
N PHE A 94 8.22 -5.97 -12.36
CA PHE A 94 8.88 -5.51 -13.59
C PHE A 94 9.19 -6.67 -14.55
N ASP A 95 9.04 -6.43 -15.85
CA ASP A 95 9.55 -7.31 -16.89
C ASP A 95 11.02 -7.03 -17.22
N LYS A 96 11.61 -7.86 -18.11
CA LYS A 96 13.03 -7.76 -18.49
C LYS A 96 13.41 -6.43 -19.14
N ASP A 97 12.44 -5.71 -19.70
CA ASP A 97 12.63 -4.43 -20.36
C ASP A 97 12.33 -3.24 -19.42
N GLY A 98 12.04 -3.51 -18.14
CA GLY A 98 11.73 -2.49 -17.13
C GLY A 98 10.26 -2.02 -17.14
N HIS A 99 9.36 -2.70 -17.84
CA HIS A 99 7.94 -2.36 -17.82
C HIS A 99 7.19 -3.07 -16.70
N MET A 100 6.23 -2.38 -16.09
CA MET A 100 5.46 -2.97 -14.99
C MET A 100 4.30 -3.85 -15.47
N TYR A 101 4.08 -4.98 -14.80
CA TYR A 101 2.91 -5.84 -14.98
C TYR A 101 1.63 -5.17 -14.47
N PHE A 102 0.46 -5.68 -14.87
CA PHE A 102 -0.83 -5.19 -14.36
C PHE A 102 -1.25 -5.94 -13.09
N SER A 103 -1.16 -7.27 -13.13
CA SER A 103 -1.48 -8.15 -12.01
C SER A 103 -0.56 -9.37 -12.03
N ILE A 104 -0.18 -9.83 -10.85
CA ILE A 104 0.67 -10.99 -10.61
C ILE A 104 0.04 -11.90 -9.54
N THR A 105 0.41 -13.18 -9.52
CA THR A 105 -0.08 -14.08 -8.47
C THR A 105 0.60 -13.78 -7.13
N ALA A 106 0.05 -14.31 -6.03
CA ALA A 106 0.64 -14.18 -4.70
C ALA A 106 2.13 -14.56 -4.66
N VAL A 107 2.50 -15.62 -5.37
CA VAL A 107 3.87 -16.18 -5.43
C VAL A 107 4.76 -15.53 -6.50
N GLY A 108 4.28 -14.51 -7.21
CA GLY A 108 5.07 -13.79 -8.22
C GLY A 108 5.04 -14.41 -9.63
N CYS A 109 4.12 -15.33 -9.92
CA CYS A 109 3.90 -15.84 -11.27
C CYS A 109 3.02 -14.88 -12.09
N HIS A 110 3.36 -14.69 -13.36
CA HIS A 110 2.81 -13.63 -14.21
C HIS A 110 1.48 -14.05 -14.84
N PHE A 111 0.42 -13.22 -14.70
CA PHE A 111 -0.91 -13.56 -15.25
C PHE A 111 -1.33 -12.69 -16.45
N ARG A 112 -1.07 -11.38 -16.45
CA ARG A 112 -1.44 -10.49 -17.57
C ARG A 112 -0.49 -9.29 -17.74
N LYS A 113 0.02 -9.10 -18.96
CA LYS A 113 0.64 -7.84 -19.43
C LYS A 113 -0.42 -7.00 -20.15
N THR A 114 -0.95 -5.98 -19.48
CA THR A 114 -1.71 -4.90 -20.13
C THR A 114 -1.01 -3.59 -19.78
N ARG A 115 -0.56 -2.84 -20.80
CA ARG A 115 0.10 -1.54 -20.58
C ARG A 115 -0.91 -0.55 -20.00
N TYR A 116 -0.71 -0.12 -18.76
CA TYR A 116 -1.46 0.97 -18.13
C TYR A 116 -0.46 1.93 -17.48
N GLY A 117 -0.47 3.21 -17.88
CA GLY A 117 0.49 4.21 -17.38
C GLY A 117 0.47 4.40 -15.86
N LEU A 118 -0.66 4.09 -15.22
CA LEU A 118 -0.85 4.17 -13.76
C LEU A 118 -0.01 3.14 -13.00
N SER A 119 0.36 2.02 -13.64
CA SER A 119 1.23 1.01 -13.01
C SER A 119 2.61 1.60 -12.66
N VAL A 120 3.08 2.59 -13.41
CA VAL A 120 4.41 3.22 -13.25
C VAL A 120 4.38 4.43 -12.31
N THR A 121 3.29 5.19 -12.32
CA THR A 121 3.23 6.48 -11.60
C THR A 121 3.18 6.33 -10.08
N PHE A 122 2.46 5.33 -9.57
CA PHE A 122 2.29 5.16 -8.12
C PHE A 122 3.50 4.59 -7.41
N PRO A 123 4.22 3.58 -7.96
CA PRO A 123 5.50 3.15 -7.41
C PRO A 123 6.53 4.28 -7.39
N ALA A 124 6.59 5.10 -8.45
CA ALA A 124 7.49 6.25 -8.51
C ALA A 124 7.17 7.33 -7.45
N LEU A 125 5.91 7.48 -7.03
CA LEU A 125 5.52 8.37 -5.92
C LEU A 125 5.75 7.73 -4.54
N ALA A 126 5.65 6.40 -4.44
CA ALA A 126 5.90 5.67 -3.20
C ALA A 126 7.38 5.73 -2.81
N LEU A 127 8.28 5.51 -3.77
CA LEU A 127 9.73 5.46 -3.55
C LEU A 127 10.29 6.66 -2.75
N PRO A 128 10.07 7.94 -3.11
CA PRO A 128 10.63 9.06 -2.36
C PRO A 128 10.05 9.20 -0.94
N VAL A 129 8.76 8.93 -0.75
CA VAL A 129 8.13 8.98 0.59
C VAL A 129 8.64 7.86 1.48
N SER A 130 8.84 6.67 0.90
CA SER A 130 9.44 5.54 1.58
C SER A 130 10.93 5.74 1.84
N ALA A 131 11.69 6.35 0.93
CA ALA A 131 13.11 6.68 1.14
C ALA A 131 13.31 7.65 2.31
N LEU A 132 12.46 8.67 2.40
CA LEU A 132 12.37 9.57 3.56
C LEU A 132 12.05 8.82 4.87
N ALA A 133 11.17 7.82 4.81
CA ALA A 133 10.80 7.00 5.98
C ALA A 133 11.89 5.98 6.38
N LEU A 134 12.62 5.45 5.40
CA LEU A 134 13.58 4.36 5.55
C LEU A 134 15.04 4.83 5.70
N ASN A 135 15.31 6.15 5.61
CA ASN A 135 16.67 6.70 5.49
C ASN A 135 17.51 5.98 4.41
N LEU A 136 16.86 5.64 3.29
CA LEU A 136 17.58 5.13 2.13
C LEU A 136 18.25 6.31 1.42
N PRO A 137 19.49 6.14 0.94
CA PRO A 137 20.28 7.22 0.32
C PRO A 137 19.62 7.79 -0.94
#